data_AF-A0AAU0QL78-F1
#
_entry.id   AF-A0AAU0QL78-F1
#
_cell.length_a   1.000
_cell.length_b   1.000
_cell.length_c   1.000
_cell.angle_alpha   90.00
_cell.angle_beta   90.00
_cell.angle_gamma   90.00
#
_symmetry.space_group_name_H-M   'P 1'
#
loop_
_entity.id
_entity.type
_entity.pdbx_description
1 polymer ?
#
loop_
_entity_poly.entity_id
_entity_poly.type
_entity_poly.pdbx_seq_one_letter_code
_entity_poly.pdbx_strand_id
1 'polypeptide(L)'
;EFKHFWSEEFEVVHRELGCALICMSNKFSLLQEDTRIHHINMHDYVKSFPNGEALSAKMVELLHNCEKQYDSITDDCDRTVKVAACFKVDAKKEGIAPEITMIEAVMERY
;
A
#
# COMPACT_ATOMS: atom_id res chain seq x y z
N GLU A 1 -8.48 11.80 5.04
CA GLU A 1 -7.08 12.20 4.78
C GLU A 1 -6.32 11.18 3.91
N PHE A 2 -6.28 9.89 4.28
CA PHE A 2 -5.57 8.86 3.49
C PHE A 2 -6.02 8.68 2.03
N LYS A 3 -7.26 9.03 1.67
CA LYS A 3 -7.72 9.05 0.25
C LYS A 3 -6.85 9.94 -0.64
N HIS A 4 -6.28 11.02 -0.09
CA HIS A 4 -5.39 11.92 -0.82
C HIS A 4 -4.06 11.27 -1.21
N PHE A 5 -3.73 10.10 -0.66
CA PHE A 5 -2.61 9.29 -1.12
C PHE A 5 -2.59 9.15 -2.64
N TRP A 6 -3.76 9.02 -3.28
CA TRP A 6 -3.90 8.88 -4.73
C TRP A 6 -3.92 10.18 -5.51
N SER A 7 -4.02 11.34 -4.86
CA SER A 7 -3.94 12.65 -5.51
C SER A 7 -2.61 12.82 -6.24
N GLU A 8 -2.63 13.46 -7.41
CA GLU A 8 -1.42 13.90 -8.11
C GLU A 8 -0.62 14.94 -7.29
N GLU A 9 -1.32 15.76 -6.49
CA GLU A 9 -0.71 16.84 -5.72
C GLU A 9 -0.13 16.37 -4.37
N PHE A 10 -0.37 15.10 -4.00
CA PHE A 10 0.08 14.56 -2.72
C PHE A 10 1.42 13.84 -2.85
N GLU A 11 2.43 14.39 -2.17
CA GLU A 11 3.77 13.81 -2.10
C GLU A 11 3.87 12.73 -1.01
N VAL A 12 4.18 11.50 -1.42
CA VAL A 12 4.36 10.35 -0.52
C VAL A 12 5.83 10.29 -0.08
N VAL A 13 6.24 11.20 0.82
CA VAL A 13 7.66 11.36 1.18
C VAL A 13 7.95 11.42 2.68
N HIS A 14 6.95 11.72 3.50
CA HIS A 14 7.15 11.96 4.94
C HIS A 14 7.33 10.66 5.72
N ARG A 15 8.35 10.61 6.59
CA ARG A 15 8.64 9.46 7.47
C ARG A 15 7.43 9.11 8.35
N GLU A 16 6.73 10.13 8.84
CA GLU A 16 5.54 10.00 9.68
C GLU A 16 4.42 9.23 8.97
N LEU A 17 4.27 9.42 7.66
CA LEU A 17 3.33 8.65 6.84
C LEU A 17 3.75 7.17 6.79
N GLY A 18 5.04 6.89 6.65
CA GLY A 18 5.57 5.53 6.72
C GLY A 18 5.25 4.85 8.05
N CYS A 19 5.49 5.54 9.18
CA CYS A 19 5.13 5.04 10.50
C CYS A 19 3.61 4.81 10.65
N ALA A 20 2.78 5.71 10.11
CA ALA A 20 1.33 5.55 10.13
C ALA A 20 0.88 4.32 9.33
N LEU A 21 1.47 4.08 8.14
CA LEU A 21 1.19 2.89 7.33
C LEU A 21 1.58 1.60 8.05
N ILE A 22 2.72 1.56 8.74
CA ILE A 22 3.11 0.42 9.59
C ILE A 22 2.06 0.19 10.69
N CYS A 23 1.69 1.26 11.41
CA CYS A 23 0.71 1.19 12.49
C CYS A 23 -0.65 0.63 12.01
N MET A 24 -1.16 1.13 10.88
CA MET A 24 -2.40 0.66 10.26
C MET A 24 -2.29 -0.79 9.81
N SER A 25 -1.19 -1.15 9.14
CA SER A 25 -0.99 -2.50 8.58
C SER A 25 -0.92 -3.57 9.67
N ASN A 26 -0.32 -3.25 10.82
CA ASN A 26 -0.27 -4.16 11.97
C ASN A 26 -1.63 -4.45 12.59
N LYS A 27 -2.62 -3.54 12.49
CA LYS A 27 -3.99 -3.81 12.96
C LYS A 27 -4.70 -4.90 12.17
N PHE A 28 -4.26 -5.11 10.94
CA PHE A 28 -4.80 -6.12 10.02
C PHE A 28 -3.80 -7.26 9.77
N SER A 29 -2.70 -7.32 10.53
CA SER A 29 -1.62 -8.30 10.36
C SER A 29 -1.07 -8.37 8.92
N LEU A 30 -0.99 -7.23 8.23
CA LEU A 30 -0.56 -7.16 6.83
C LEU A 30 0.97 -7.13 6.65
N LEU A 31 1.72 -7.06 7.75
CA LEU A 31 3.19 -7.09 7.78
C LEU A 31 3.69 -8.31 8.57
N GLN A 32 4.91 -8.73 8.26
CA GLN A 32 5.68 -9.70 9.04
C GLN A 32 6.45 -8.98 10.16
N GLU A 33 7.16 -9.75 11.00
CA GLU A 33 7.95 -9.20 12.13
C GLU A 33 9.07 -8.26 11.69
N ASP A 34 9.56 -8.41 10.46
CA ASP A 34 10.59 -7.57 9.86
C ASP A 34 10.03 -6.31 9.18
N THR A 35 8.74 -6.00 9.38
CA THR A 35 8.08 -4.83 8.79
C THR A 35 8.05 -4.88 7.24
N ARG A 36 8.13 -6.07 6.64
CA ARG A 36 7.81 -6.30 5.20
C ARG A 36 6.39 -6.84 5.06
N ILE A 37 5.82 -6.80 3.87
CA ILE A 37 4.47 -7.30 3.63
C ILE A 37 4.35 -8.78 3.99
N HIS A 38 3.24 -9.15 4.62
CA HIS A 38 2.88 -10.54 4.81
C HIS A 38 2.08 -11.01 3.59
N HIS A 39 2.72 -11.71 2.66
CA HIS A 39 2.18 -12.00 1.33
C HIS A 39 0.80 -12.67 1.37
N ILE A 40 0.62 -13.68 2.25
CA ILE A 40 -0.64 -14.43 2.38
C ILE A 40 -1.75 -13.52 2.94
N ASN A 41 -1.53 -12.90 4.11
CA ASN A 41 -2.50 -11.99 4.71
C ASN A 41 -2.87 -10.81 3.80
N MET A 42 -1.91 -10.22 3.07
CA MET A 42 -2.21 -9.17 2.10
C MET A 42 -3.09 -9.68 0.96
N HIS A 43 -2.75 -10.83 0.39
CA HIS A 43 -3.56 -11.45 -0.66
C HIS A 43 -4.98 -11.76 -0.18
N ASP A 44 -5.13 -12.33 1.01
CA ASP A 44 -6.43 -12.68 1.58
C ASP A 44 -7.24 -11.45 1.99
N TYR A 45 -6.58 -10.40 2.50
CA TYR A 45 -7.19 -9.11 2.77
C TYR A 45 -7.77 -8.49 1.50
N VAL A 46 -7.01 -8.44 0.41
CA VAL A 46 -7.52 -7.93 -0.87
C VAL A 46 -8.69 -8.78 -1.38
N LYS A 47 -8.61 -10.11 -1.27
CA LYS A 47 -9.70 -11.03 -1.65
C LYS A 47 -10.97 -10.90 -0.82
N SER A 48 -10.90 -10.30 0.36
CA SER A 48 -12.08 -10.06 1.19
C SER A 48 -13.02 -8.98 0.61
N PHE A 49 -12.54 -8.19 -0.35
CA PHE A 49 -13.33 -7.17 -1.04
C PHE A 49 -13.96 -7.70 -2.34
N PRO A 50 -15.06 -7.10 -2.83
CA PRO A 50 -15.68 -7.51 -4.10
C PRO A 50 -14.70 -7.50 -5.27
N ASN A 51 -14.64 -8.60 -6.03
CA ASN A 51 -13.71 -8.84 -7.15
C ASN A 51 -12.22 -8.74 -6.76
N GLY A 52 -11.88 -8.90 -5.48
CA GLY A 52 -10.52 -8.80 -4.98
C GLY A 52 -9.57 -9.86 -5.55
N GLU A 53 -10.08 -10.99 -6.01
CA GLU A 53 -9.28 -12.04 -6.66
C GLU A 53 -8.56 -11.55 -7.92
N ALA A 54 -9.15 -10.60 -8.64
CA ALA A 54 -8.56 -10.01 -9.85
C ALA A 54 -7.35 -9.10 -9.55
N LEU A 55 -7.24 -8.59 -8.31
CA LEU A 55 -6.22 -7.63 -7.91
C LEU A 55 -5.15 -8.21 -6.98
N SER A 56 -5.54 -9.14 -6.10
CA SER A 56 -4.74 -9.63 -4.97
C SER A 56 -3.29 -10.01 -5.35
N ALA A 57 -3.10 -10.86 -6.34
CA ALA A 57 -1.78 -11.32 -6.77
C ALA A 57 -0.92 -10.15 -7.32
N LYS A 58 -1.53 -9.28 -8.15
CA LYS A 58 -0.84 -8.12 -8.74
C LYS A 58 -0.41 -7.13 -7.66
N MET A 59 -1.27 -6.88 -6.67
CA MET A 59 -0.97 -5.95 -5.59
C MET A 59 0.21 -6.43 -4.72
N VAL A 60 0.23 -7.73 -4.36
CA VAL A 60 1.36 -8.34 -3.63
C VAL A 60 2.65 -8.26 -4.45
N GLU A 61 2.57 -8.57 -5.74
CA GLU A 61 3.73 -8.49 -6.64
C GLU A 61 4.33 -7.08 -6.69
N LEU A 62 3.51 -6.05 -6.89
CA LEU A 62 3.96 -4.66 -6.97
C LEU A 62 4.61 -4.20 -5.65
N LEU A 63 3.96 -4.47 -4.51
CA LEU A 63 4.51 -4.11 -3.21
C LEU A 63 5.85 -4.81 -2.95
N HIS A 64 5.93 -6.12 -3.22
CA HIS A 64 7.16 -6.88 -3.02
C HIS A 64 8.31 -6.43 -3.93
N ASN A 65 8.01 -6.06 -5.19
CA ASN A 65 9.00 -5.52 -6.11
C ASN A 65 9.50 -4.14 -5.66
N CYS A 66 8.63 -3.31 -5.08
CA CYS A 66 9.05 -2.05 -4.46
C CYS A 66 9.90 -2.26 -3.21
N GLU A 67 9.58 -3.25 -2.36
CA GLU A 67 10.40 -3.58 -1.17
C GLU A 67 11.84 -3.92 -1.54
N LYS A 68 12.04 -4.73 -2.58
CA LYS A 68 13.39 -5.12 -3.05
C LYS A 68 14.27 -3.92 -3.42
N GLN A 69 13.67 -2.83 -3.91
CA GLN A 69 14.42 -1.63 -4.31
C GLN A 69 14.97 -0.86 -3.10
N TYR A 70 14.37 -1.04 -1.92
CA TYR A 70 14.66 -0.25 -0.72
C TYR A 70 15.10 -1.09 0.47
N ASP A 71 15.51 -2.35 0.25
CA ASP A 71 15.90 -3.27 1.33
C ASP A 71 17.16 -2.82 2.10
N SER A 72 17.97 -1.93 1.50
CA SER A 72 19.13 -1.33 2.16
C SER A 72 18.79 -0.22 3.16
N ILE A 73 17.54 0.26 3.20
CA ILE A 73 17.10 1.30 4.14
C ILE A 73 16.81 0.65 5.50
N THR A 74 17.50 1.12 6.54
CA THR A 74 17.42 0.55 7.89
C THR A 74 16.31 1.13 8.76
N ASP A 75 15.91 2.39 8.55
CA ASP A 75 14.74 2.95 9.22
C ASP A 75 13.47 2.43 8.53
N ASP A 76 12.68 1.67 9.27
CA ASP A 76 11.48 1.02 8.74
C ASP A 76 10.43 2.02 8.25
N CYS A 77 10.23 3.15 8.93
CA CYS A 77 9.26 4.14 8.50
C CYS A 77 9.69 4.80 7.18
N ASP A 78 10.96 5.16 7.06
CA ASP A 78 11.53 5.70 5.83
C ASP A 78 11.45 4.68 4.69
N ARG A 79 11.77 3.40 4.96
CA ARG A 79 11.64 2.33 3.98
C ARG A 79 10.18 2.18 3.53
N THR A 80 9.24 2.12 4.45
CA THR A 80 7.81 1.95 4.13
C THR A 80 7.26 3.12 3.30
N VAL A 81 7.61 4.38 3.59
CA VAL A 81 7.13 5.50 2.77
C VAL A 81 7.73 5.46 1.35
N LYS A 82 8.99 5.04 1.18
CA LYS A 82 9.60 4.85 -0.15
C LYS A 82 8.95 3.72 -0.93
N VAL A 83 8.64 2.60 -0.27
CA VAL A 83 7.88 1.49 -0.86
C VAL A 83 6.48 1.95 -1.27
N ALA A 84 5.79 2.73 -0.43
CA ALA A 84 4.47 3.25 -0.74
C ALA A 84 4.48 4.23 -1.93
N ALA A 85 5.50 5.09 -2.02
CA ALA A 85 5.69 5.99 -3.15
C ALA A 85 5.94 5.22 -4.45
N CYS A 86 6.80 4.20 -4.41
CA CYS A 86 7.04 3.30 -5.53
C CYS A 86 5.75 2.59 -5.97
N PHE A 87 5.00 2.03 -5.02
CA PHE A 87 3.74 1.36 -5.29
C PHE A 87 2.73 2.30 -5.96
N LYS A 88 2.62 3.55 -5.51
CA LYS A 88 1.75 4.56 -6.13
C LYS A 88 2.09 4.76 -7.61
N VAL A 89 3.38 4.85 -7.94
CA VAL A 89 3.86 5.01 -9.33
C VAL A 89 3.55 3.77 -10.16
N ASP A 90 3.88 2.59 -9.66
CA ASP A 90 3.66 1.34 -10.39
C ASP A 90 2.17 1.02 -10.56
N ALA A 91 1.35 1.29 -9.55
CA ALA A 91 -0.11 1.14 -9.63
C ALA A 91 -0.72 2.04 -10.72
N LYS A 92 -0.22 3.28 -10.88
CA LYS A 92 -0.62 4.16 -11.98
C LYS A 92 -0.21 3.61 -13.33
N LYS A 93 1.04 3.15 -13.44
CA LYS A 93 1.58 2.56 -14.68
C LYS A 93 0.80 1.32 -15.12
N GLU A 94 0.37 0.49 -14.17
CA GLU A 94 -0.41 -0.72 -14.42
C GLU A 94 -1.92 -0.46 -14.57
N GLY A 95 -2.36 0.80 -14.46
CA GLY A 95 -3.77 1.18 -14.64
C GLY A 95 -4.71 0.76 -13.52
N ILE A 96 -4.17 0.50 -12.32
CA ILE A 96 -4.95 0.06 -11.14
C ILE A 96 -5.05 1.14 -10.06
N ALA A 97 -4.40 2.29 -10.23
CA ALA A 97 -4.53 3.42 -9.33
C ALA A 97 -5.95 4.03 -9.45
N PRO A 98 -6.71 4.12 -8.35
CA PRO A 98 -8.04 4.73 -8.37
C PRO A 98 -7.96 6.26 -8.35
N GLU A 99 -9.00 6.90 -8.88
CA GLU A 99 -9.27 8.32 -8.62
C GLU A 99 -9.79 8.52 -7.19
N ILE A 100 -9.54 9.70 -6.61
CA ILE A 100 -10.00 10.03 -5.24
C ILE A 100 -11.52 9.87 -5.13
N THR A 101 -12.25 10.29 -6.16
CA THR A 101 -13.72 10.22 -6.19
C THR A 101 -14.24 8.78 -6.16
N MET A 102 -13.49 7.82 -6.74
CA MET A 102 -13.83 6.39 -6.67
C MET A 102 -13.70 5.87 -5.24
N ILE A 103 -12.69 6.33 -4.49
CA ILE A 103 -12.52 5.98 -3.08
C ILE A 103 -13.63 6.59 -2.24
N GLU A 104 -13.93 7.88 -2.44
CA GLU A 104 -15.00 8.57 -1.72
C GLU A 104 -16.35 7.86 -1.88
N ALA A 105 -16.66 7.37 -3.08
CA ALA A 105 -17.88 6.63 -3.36
C ALA A 105 -18.04 5.31 -2.58
N VAL A 106 -16.95 4.76 -2.01
CA VAL A 106 -16.96 3.51 -1.25
C VAL A 106 -16.59 3.68 0.22
N MET A 107 -16.33 4.90 0.70
CA MET A 107 -15.92 5.17 2.09
C MET A 107 -16.99 4.80 3.14
N GLU A 108 -18.27 4.79 2.77
CA GLU A 108 -19.38 4.43 3.68
C GLU A 108 -19.61 2.91 3.78
N ARG A 109 -18.81 2.10 3.07
CA ARG A 109 -18.94 0.65 3.10
C ARG A 109 -18.07 0.06 4.21
N TYR A 110 -18.74 -0.72 5.07
CA TYR A 110 -18.18 -1.39 6.25
C TYR A 110 -17.68 -0.43 7.34
#